data_AF-A0A958YHD0-F1
#
_entry.id   AF-A0A958YHD0-F1
#
_cell.length_a   1.000
_cell.length_b   1.000
_cell.length_c   1.000
_cell.angle_alpha   90.00
_cell.angle_beta   90.00
_cell.angle_gamma   90.00
#
_symmetry.space_group_name_H-M   'P 1'
#
loop_
_entity.id
_entity.type
_entity.pdbx_description
1 polymer ?
#
loop_
_entity_poly.entity_id
_entity_poly.type
_entity_poly.pdbx_seq_one_letter_code
_entity_poly.pdbx_strand_id
1 'polypeptide(L)'
;MNNPPGKNTGIIAYLTFIGLLIAFTMNLDKKQEFATWHIRNMFGLLVLLFVSIVIPSPQIGFYVYLLAAGCWLWSFTMALMGKKEGIPWLSEKFQTWFRFLG
;
A
#
# COMPACT_ATOMS: atom_id res chain seq x y z
N MET A 1 15.41 -15.17 -8.82
CA MET A 1 14.14 -14.92 -8.09
C MET A 1 13.01 -14.93 -9.11
N ASN A 2 12.01 -15.79 -8.96
CA ASN A 2 10.83 -15.75 -9.83
C ASN A 2 10.00 -14.51 -9.46
N ASN A 3 9.81 -13.60 -10.42
CA ASN A 3 9.00 -12.41 -10.21
C ASN A 3 7.51 -12.81 -10.27
N PRO A 4 6.69 -12.50 -9.25
CA PRO A 4 5.27 -12.78 -9.31
C PRO A 4 4.60 -11.98 -10.44
N PRO A 5 3.58 -12.55 -11.11
CA PRO A 5 2.73 -11.81 -12.03
C PRO A 5 2.19 -10.52 -11.38
N GLY A 6 2.33 -9.39 -12.07
CA GLY A 6 1.90 -8.08 -11.53
C GLY A 6 2.92 -7.39 -10.62
N LYS A 7 4.16 -7.90 -10.47
CA LYS A 7 5.20 -7.27 -9.64
C LYS A 7 5.41 -5.79 -9.93
N ASN A 8 5.58 -5.43 -11.21
CA ASN A 8 5.80 -4.04 -11.61
C ASN A 8 4.59 -3.17 -11.23
N THR A 9 3.36 -3.65 -11.43
CA THR A 9 2.14 -2.95 -11.01
C THR A 9 2.11 -2.74 -9.50
N GLY A 10 2.48 -3.75 -8.71
CA GLY A 10 2.59 -3.64 -7.25
C GLY A 10 3.62 -2.59 -6.81
N ILE A 11 4.77 -2.51 -7.48
CA ILE A 11 5.81 -1.49 -7.22
C ILE A 11 5.29 -0.09 -7.57
N ILE A 12 4.63 0.06 -8.73
CA ILE A 12 4.06 1.34 -9.19
C ILE A 12 3.07 1.90 -8.16
N ALA A 13 2.32 1.04 -7.47
CA ALA A 13 1.34 1.46 -6.47
C ALA A 13 1.95 2.36 -5.39
N TYR A 14 3.20 2.11 -4.98
CA TYR A 14 3.85 2.83 -3.87
C TYR A 14 4.55 4.13 -4.28
N LEU A 15 4.74 4.42 -5.57
CA LEU A 15 5.61 5.54 -6.00
C LEU A 15 5.05 6.91 -5.61
N THR A 16 3.76 7.13 -5.88
CA THR A 16 3.04 8.36 -5.54
C THR A 16 1.55 8.05 -5.39
N PHE A 17 0.76 9.01 -4.94
CA PHE A 17 -0.70 8.91 -5.02
C PHE A 17 -1.19 8.65 -6.45
N ILE A 18 -0.56 9.27 -7.46
CA ILE A 18 -0.84 9.01 -8.87
C ILE A 18 -0.44 7.59 -9.26
N GLY A 19 0.71 7.12 -8.77
CA GLY A 19 1.18 5.74 -8.95
C GLY A 19 0.16 4.71 -8.46
N LEU A 20 -0.49 4.95 -7.32
CA LEU A 20 -1.57 4.09 -6.82
C LEU A 20 -2.75 4.00 -7.80
N LEU A 21 -3.20 5.13 -8.36
CA LEU A 21 -4.30 5.16 -9.33
C LEU A 21 -3.93 4.43 -10.63
N ILE A 22 -2.69 4.63 -11.11
CA ILE A 22 -2.15 3.94 -12.29
C ILE A 22 -2.09 2.43 -12.02
N ALA A 23 -1.54 2.00 -10.88
CA ALA A 23 -1.46 0.59 -10.54
C ALA A 23 -2.85 -0.06 -10.44
N PHE A 24 -3.81 0.64 -9.84
CA PHE A 24 -5.20 0.18 -9.75
C PHE A 24 -5.81 -0.04 -11.13
N THR A 25 -5.74 0.97 -12.01
CA THR A 25 -6.28 0.87 -13.38
C THR A 25 -5.58 -0.21 -14.21
N MET A 26 -4.25 -0.33 -14.12
CA MET A 26 -3.49 -1.41 -14.77
C MET A 26 -3.90 -2.82 -14.32
N ASN A 27 -4.42 -2.95 -13.10
CA ASN A 27 -4.78 -4.24 -12.52
C ASN A 27 -6.26 -4.61 -12.73
N LEU A 28 -7.10 -3.70 -13.23
CA LEU A 28 -8.51 -4.01 -13.53
C LEU A 28 -8.65 -5.08 -14.62
N ASP A 29 -7.78 -5.06 -15.62
CA ASP A 29 -7.80 -5.99 -16.74
C ASP A 29 -7.29 -7.39 -16.34
N LYS A 30 -6.08 -7.43 -15.74
CA LYS A 30 -5.35 -8.69 -15.49
C LYS A 30 -5.60 -9.28 -14.11
N LYS A 31 -6.15 -8.51 -13.17
CA LYS A 31 -6.51 -8.89 -11.79
C LYS A 31 -5.46 -9.77 -11.11
N GLN A 32 -4.21 -9.33 -11.16
CA GLN A 32 -3.09 -10.06 -10.61
C GLN A 32 -3.09 -9.96 -9.08
N GLU A 33 -3.13 -11.09 -8.40
CA GLU A 33 -3.28 -11.16 -6.94
C GLU A 33 -2.17 -10.39 -6.20
N PHE A 34 -0.92 -10.47 -6.70
CA PHE A 34 0.21 -9.72 -6.14
C PHE A 34 0.00 -8.21 -6.22
N ALA A 35 -0.43 -7.71 -7.38
CA ALA A 35 -0.69 -6.29 -7.57
C ALA A 35 -1.87 -5.84 -6.70
N THR A 36 -2.96 -6.62 -6.68
CA THR A 36 -4.13 -6.35 -5.83
C THR A 36 -3.74 -6.21 -4.36
N TRP A 37 -2.91 -7.12 -3.86
CA TRP A 37 -2.46 -7.11 -2.48
C TRP A 37 -1.74 -5.80 -2.12
N HIS A 38 -0.80 -5.38 -2.97
CA HIS A 38 -0.03 -4.15 -2.77
C HIS A 38 -0.84 -2.86 -3.01
N ILE A 39 -1.78 -2.86 -3.96
CA ILE A 39 -2.72 -1.74 -4.18
C ILE A 39 -3.57 -1.51 -2.94
N ARG A 40 -4.19 -2.56 -2.39
CA ARG A 40 -5.00 -2.47 -1.17
C ARG A 40 -4.16 -2.03 0.03
N ASN A 41 -2.94 -2.54 0.14
CA ASN A 41 -2.04 -2.17 1.23
C ASN A 41 -1.61 -0.69 1.15
N MET A 42 -1.24 -0.21 -0.05
CA MET A 42 -0.86 1.18 -0.25
C MET A 42 -2.05 2.14 -0.05
N PHE A 43 -3.25 1.74 -0.44
CA PHE A 43 -4.46 2.50 -0.13
C PHE A 43 -4.68 2.63 1.38
N GLY A 44 -4.47 1.55 2.14
CA GLY A 44 -4.50 1.60 3.61
C GLY A 44 -3.47 2.54 4.22
N LEU A 45 -2.24 2.55 3.69
CA LEU A 45 -1.19 3.49 4.09
C LEU A 45 -1.56 4.95 3.78
N LEU A 46 -2.22 5.20 2.65
CA LEU A 46 -2.73 6.52 2.31
C LEU A 46 -3.80 7.00 3.31
N VAL A 47 -4.68 6.10 3.76
CA VAL A 47 -5.65 6.42 4.82
C VAL A 47 -4.92 6.78 6.12
N LEU A 48 -3.88 6.03 6.52
CA LEU A 48 -3.07 6.38 7.71
C LEU A 48 -2.37 7.74 7.57
N LEU A 49 -1.89 8.08 6.38
CA LEU A 49 -1.32 9.39 6.10
C LEU A 49 -2.37 10.50 6.24
N PHE A 50 -3.60 10.30 5.77
CA PHE A 50 -4.66 11.28 6.01
C PHE A 50 -5.01 11.41 7.50
N VAL A 51 -5.05 10.29 8.23
CA VAL A 51 -5.25 10.29 9.69
C VAL A 51 -4.19 11.14 10.39
N SER A 52 -2.92 11.07 9.98
CA SER A 52 -1.86 11.89 10.58
C SER A 52 -2.07 13.39 10.40
N ILE A 53 -2.78 13.82 9.36
CA ILE A 53 -3.05 15.23 9.04
C ILE A 53 -4.27 15.76 9.79
N VAL A 54 -5.32 14.96 9.97
CA VAL A 54 -6.56 15.40 10.62
C VAL A 54 -6.50 15.42 12.14
N ILE A 55 -5.48 14.80 12.75
CA ILE A 55 -5.29 14.85 14.21
C ILE A 55 -5.02 16.30 14.64
N PRO A 56 -5.81 16.87 15.58
CA PRO A 56 -5.66 18.28 15.98
C PRO A 56 -4.32 18.60 16.67
N SER A 57 -3.71 17.62 17.32
CA SER A 57 -2.40 17.78 17.96
C SER A 57 -1.28 17.61 16.94
N PRO A 58 -0.50 18.66 16.63
CA PRO A 58 0.59 18.57 15.64
C PRO A 58 1.66 17.54 16.02
N GLN A 59 1.94 17.39 17.32
CA GLN A 59 2.93 16.44 17.83
C GLN A 59 2.47 14.99 17.58
N ILE A 60 1.22 14.68 17.91
CA ILE A 60 0.66 13.33 17.69
C ILE A 60 0.58 13.06 16.18
N GLY A 61 0.10 14.02 15.39
CA GLY A 61 0.07 13.92 13.93
C GLY A 61 1.44 13.61 13.34
N PHE A 62 2.49 14.29 13.82
CA PHE A 62 3.87 14.03 13.38
C PHE A 62 4.33 12.59 13.68
N TYR A 63 4.06 12.05 14.87
CA TYR A 63 4.42 10.66 15.19
C TYR A 63 3.65 9.64 14.34
N VAL A 64 2.36 9.89 14.07
CA VAL A 64 1.55 9.03 13.18
C VAL A 64 2.06 9.10 11.75
N TYR A 65 2.48 10.27 11.28
CA TYR A 65 3.12 10.45 9.97
C TYR A 65 4.41 9.63 9.87
N LEU A 66 5.30 9.71 10.88
CA LEU A 66 6.54 8.92 10.90
C LEU A 66 6.26 7.42 10.89
N LEU A 67 5.25 6.96 11.64
CA LEU A 67 4.81 5.57 11.62
C LEU A 67 4.34 5.15 10.22
N ALA A 68 3.47 5.96 9.59
CA ALA A 68 2.97 5.70 8.24
C ALA A 68 4.11 5.64 7.20
N ALA A 69 5.08 6.56 7.29
CA ALA A 69 6.25 6.59 6.42
C ALA A 69 7.15 5.35 6.60
N GLY A 70 7.37 4.90 7.85
CA GLY A 70 8.11 3.68 8.14
C GLY A 70 7.40 2.43 7.61
N CYS A 71 6.09 2.33 7.81
CA CYS A 71 5.26 1.26 7.27
C CYS A 71 5.21 1.26 5.73
N TRP A 72 5.24 2.44 5.10
CA TRP A 72 5.35 2.58 3.66
C TRP A 72 6.69 2.05 3.15
N LEU A 73 7.82 2.45 3.75
CA LEU A 73 9.14 1.94 3.39
C LEU A 73 9.19 0.41 3.47
N TRP A 74 8.69 -0.16 4.57
CA TRP A 74 8.63 -1.62 4.76
C TRP A 74 7.76 -2.31 3.70
N SER A 75 6.58 -1.78 3.43
CA SER A 75 5.66 -2.37 2.44
C SER A 75 6.22 -2.27 1.02
N PHE A 76 6.94 -1.17 0.72
CA PHE A 76 7.60 -0.97 -0.56
C PHE A 76 8.77 -1.94 -0.76
N THR A 77 9.59 -2.20 0.27
CA THR A 77 10.65 -3.20 0.17
C THR A 77 10.10 -4.60 -0.06
N MET A 78 8.98 -4.97 0.58
CA MET A 78 8.31 -6.25 0.30
C MET A 78 7.84 -6.35 -1.16
N ALA A 79 7.31 -5.27 -1.74
CA ALA A 79 6.95 -5.23 -3.16
C ALA A 79 8.17 -5.43 -4.08
N LEU A 80 9.30 -4.77 -3.77
CA LEU A 80 10.57 -4.93 -4.50
C LEU A 80 11.10 -6.37 -4.41
N MET A 81 10.93 -7.02 -3.25
CA MET A 81 11.30 -8.43 -3.03
C MET A 81 10.32 -9.42 -3.68
N GLY A 82 9.17 -8.96 -4.18
CA GLY A 82 8.14 -9.83 -4.75
C GLY A 82 7.37 -10.64 -3.71
N LYS A 83 7.22 -10.11 -2.50
CA LYS A 83 6.51 -10.76 -1.38
C LYS A 83 5.19 -10.06 -1.08
N LYS A 84 4.11 -10.83 -0.91
CA LYS A 84 2.81 -10.36 -0.38
C LYS A 84 2.87 -10.22 1.14
N GLU A 85 3.85 -9.48 1.64
CA GLU A 85 4.10 -9.22 3.06
C GLU A 85 4.05 -7.70 3.30
N GLY A 86 3.67 -7.28 4.50
CA GLY A 86 3.62 -5.86 4.85
C GLY A 86 3.66 -5.65 6.36
N ILE A 87 2.92 -4.66 6.81
CA ILE A 87 2.73 -4.33 8.23
C ILE A 87 2.08 -5.52 8.93
N PRO A 88 2.71 -6.11 9.97
CA PRO A 88 2.13 -7.19 10.76
C PRO A 88 0.74 -6.83 11.27
N TRP A 89 -0.20 -7.78 11.21
CA TRP A 89 -1.62 -7.66 11.60
C TRP A 89 -2.47 -6.67 10.76
N LEU A 90 -1.92 -5.52 10.38
CA LEU A 90 -2.69 -4.46 9.74
C LEU A 90 -2.90 -4.68 8.25
N SER A 91 -1.90 -5.22 7.54
CA SER A 91 -2.01 -5.45 6.08
C SER A 91 -3.11 -6.46 5.75
N GLU A 92 -3.30 -7.47 6.59
CA GLU A 92 -4.39 -8.45 6.46
C GLU A 92 -5.78 -7.81 6.62
N LYS A 93 -5.89 -6.78 7.48
CA LYS A 93 -7.13 -6.00 7.59
C LYS A 93 -7.37 -5.19 6.33
N PHE A 94 -6.32 -4.58 5.75
CA PHE A 94 -6.44 -3.86 4.47
C PHE A 94 -6.95 -4.78 3.35
N GLN A 95 -6.51 -6.04 3.31
CA GLN A 95 -7.03 -7.02 2.34
C GLN A 95 -8.53 -7.32 2.52
N THR A 96 -9.03 -7.18 3.74
CA THR A 96 -10.45 -7.43 4.07
C THR A 96 -11.31 -6.18 3.87
N TRP A 97 -10.82 -5.00 4.26
CA TRP A 97 -11.56 -3.73 4.18
C TRP A 97 -11.66 -3.18 2.76
N PHE A 98 -10.60 -3.30 1.97
CA PHE A 98 -10.53 -2.65 0.66
C PHE A 98 -10.78 -3.62 -0.51
N ARG A 99 -11.70 -4.57 -0.33
CA ARG A 99 -12.07 -5.57 -1.33
C ARG A 99 -12.59 -4.98 -2.65
N PHE A 100 -13.02 -3.72 -2.66
CA PHE A 100 -13.46 -3.03 -3.87
C PHE A 100 -12.32 -2.64 -4.82
N LEU A 101 -11.05 -2.67 -4.37
CA LEU A 101 -9.87 -2.29 -5.16
C LEU A 101 -9.30 -3.44 -6.02
N GLY A 102 -10.20 -4.27 -6.56
CA GLY A 102 -9.88 -5.45 -7.37
C GLY A 102 -9.97 -6.74 -6.58
#